data_AF-A0A7W3D999-F1
#
_entry.id   AF-A0A7W3D999-F1
#
_cell.length_a   1.000
_cell.length_b   1.000
_cell.length_c   1.000
_cell.angle_alpha   90.00
_cell.angle_beta   90.00
_cell.angle_gamma   90.00
#
_symmetry.space_group_name_H-M   'P 1'
#
loop_
_entity.id
_entity.type
_entity.pdbx_description
1 polymer ?
#
loop_
_entity_poly.entity_id
_entity_poly.type
_entity_poly.pdbx_seq_one_letter_code
_entity_poly.pdbx_strand_id
1 'polypeptide(L)'
;MIMAIVPEDDVANLSVLRESCEGVVTFSTQDCTEKGGAWGTDISISGYGYIVASWGSSLHYSFFLAEDVWMKLGLKPRLIGDDEQKVIFDEVSSPSYGVAQGDVSSEYYFKSNKDVKWTMRNDYLRKYLWMKGCVGVKVFFFEAYIERTKEVLELLSGSNHFRIELPWIEFEIVDHTDRILLQAWGTVQSVQPELCFELDINTLVWPGHKSPMTMSRATDYRSGEYVYVDDAFLTKYEKDKTYEAIPFFDGNHYHADPSYGGQWAFRDCVRVGRNLVKMPFYELYRGVPEKEIYHVFDYAKDQSLIDTNSFDDQHIVSKTFRFARELAELNENLVSLGRVLDVPLSSSDIFEYNRDELDNEGIRNYPVLQKLAHVASIDMQEQDFLARCKTINEIINKIKTGSLKKLSIAMGVKAKEGANKFLI
;
A
#
# COMPACT_ATOMS: atom_id res chain seq x y z
N MET A 1 11.05 20.24 13.49
CA MET A 1 11.39 19.06 14.33
C MET A 1 12.21 18.12 13.48
N ILE A 2 13.35 17.66 14.00
CA ILE A 2 14.28 16.74 13.32
C ILE A 2 14.59 15.55 14.24
N MET A 3 15.11 14.45 13.67
CA MET A 3 15.51 13.28 14.45
C MET A 3 17.03 13.07 14.34
N ALA A 4 17.71 13.19 15.48
CA ALA A 4 19.12 12.87 15.64
C ALA A 4 19.31 11.38 15.95
N ILE A 5 20.46 10.84 15.53
CA ILE A 5 20.89 9.46 15.77
C ILE A 5 22.04 9.52 16.77
N VAL A 6 21.75 9.21 18.03
CA VAL A 6 22.68 9.37 19.15
C VAL A 6 23.12 7.99 19.64
N PRO A 7 24.43 7.71 19.82
CA PRO A 7 24.90 6.47 20.45
C PRO A 7 24.23 6.23 21.80
N GLU A 8 23.88 4.98 22.10
CA GLU A 8 23.17 4.63 23.36
C GLU A 8 23.91 5.14 24.61
N ASP A 9 25.24 5.05 24.60
CA ASP A 9 26.10 5.45 25.71
C ASP A 9 26.10 6.97 25.95
N ASP A 10 25.80 7.76 24.93
CA ASP A 10 25.84 9.23 25.00
C ASP A 10 24.53 9.84 25.52
N VAL A 11 23.44 9.06 25.55
CA VAL A 11 22.09 9.55 25.90
C VAL A 11 22.03 10.14 27.32
N ALA A 12 22.74 9.53 28.27
CA ALA A 12 22.75 9.98 29.66
C ALA A 12 23.41 11.37 29.84
N ASN A 13 24.28 11.75 28.90
CA ASN A 13 25.02 13.02 28.91
C ASN A 13 24.46 14.02 27.89
N LEU A 14 23.32 13.72 27.27
CA LEU A 14 22.78 14.50 26.18
C LEU A 14 22.20 15.82 26.70
N SER A 15 22.67 16.93 26.12
CA SER A 15 22.10 18.26 26.33
C SER A 15 21.14 18.64 25.21
N VAL A 16 20.54 19.82 25.30
CA VAL A 16 19.72 20.37 24.22
C VAL A 16 20.55 20.59 22.95
N LEU A 17 20.15 19.96 21.85
CA LEU A 17 20.80 20.06 20.55
C LEU A 17 20.33 21.31 19.78
N ARG A 18 21.28 22.10 19.28
CA ARG A 18 21.08 23.49 18.81
C ARG A 18 20.54 23.61 17.39
N GLU A 19 20.61 22.57 16.57
CA GLU A 19 20.08 22.57 15.20
C GLU A 19 18.54 22.66 15.15
N SER A 20 17.88 22.59 16.32
CA SER A 20 16.48 22.96 16.50
C SER A 20 16.22 24.45 16.20
N CYS A 21 17.19 25.35 16.44
CA CYS A 21 17.04 26.80 16.26
C CYS A 21 16.91 27.21 14.79
N GLU A 22 17.63 26.52 13.91
CA GLU A 22 17.80 26.92 12.51
C GLU A 22 17.03 26.02 11.53
N GLY A 23 16.44 24.93 12.03
CA GLY A 23 15.46 24.12 11.32
C GLY A 23 16.01 23.21 10.22
N VAL A 24 17.31 23.24 9.91
CA VAL A 24 17.94 22.39 8.89
C VAL A 24 19.29 21.80 9.31
N VAL A 25 19.55 20.58 8.85
CA VAL A 25 20.77 19.81 9.13
C VAL A 25 22.01 20.49 8.53
N THR A 26 21.86 21.16 7.38
CA THR A 26 22.98 21.84 6.69
C THR A 26 23.65 22.97 7.49
N PHE A 27 23.06 23.45 8.59
CA PHE A 27 23.70 24.46 9.45
C PHE A 27 25.01 23.98 10.10
N SER A 28 25.26 22.67 10.09
CA SER A 28 26.55 22.08 10.46
C SER A 28 27.67 22.29 9.40
N THR A 29 27.34 22.79 8.20
CA THR A 29 28.32 23.03 7.13
C THR A 29 29.15 24.27 7.44
N GLN A 30 30.47 24.10 7.57
CA GLN A 30 31.38 25.22 7.84
C GLN A 30 31.51 26.14 6.62
N ASP A 31 31.65 27.44 6.87
CA ASP A 31 31.99 28.42 5.83
C ASP A 31 33.46 28.21 5.39
N CYS A 32 33.62 27.52 4.26
CA CYS A 32 34.92 27.13 3.74
C CYS A 32 35.50 28.23 2.84
N THR A 33 36.41 29.04 3.38
CA THR A 33 37.08 30.12 2.64
C THR A 33 38.38 29.67 1.94
N GLU A 34 38.84 28.44 2.20
CA GLU A 34 40.08 27.88 1.65
C GLU A 34 39.85 26.56 0.90
N LYS A 35 40.72 26.26 -0.07
CA LYS A 35 40.66 25.02 -0.86
C LYS A 35 40.88 23.81 0.05
N GLY A 36 39.88 22.92 0.10
CA GLY A 36 39.92 21.74 0.96
C GLY A 36 39.43 21.99 2.40
N GLY A 37 38.89 23.18 2.70
CA GLY A 37 38.37 23.51 4.04
C GLY A 37 37.19 22.63 4.50
N ALA A 38 36.51 21.94 3.58
CA ALA A 38 35.46 20.97 3.88
C ALA A 38 36.00 19.54 4.09
N TRP A 39 37.32 19.34 4.04
CA TRP A 39 37.89 18.01 4.24
C TRP A 39 37.77 17.59 5.71
N GLY A 40 37.11 16.46 5.96
CA GLY A 40 36.92 15.93 7.32
C GLY A 40 35.80 16.61 8.11
N THR A 41 34.98 17.45 7.46
CA THR A 41 33.74 17.98 8.06
C THR A 41 32.58 17.07 7.71
N ASP A 42 31.91 16.53 8.73
CA ASP A 42 30.70 15.74 8.55
C ASP A 42 29.46 16.59 8.83
N ILE A 43 28.46 16.45 7.95
CA ILE A 43 27.14 17.03 8.17
C ILE A 43 26.49 16.28 9.33
N SER A 44 26.00 16.99 10.33
CA SER A 44 25.51 16.40 11.58
C SER A 44 24.48 17.27 12.31
N ILE A 45 23.84 16.68 13.32
CA ILE A 45 23.05 17.39 14.34
C ILE A 45 23.88 17.38 15.62
N SER A 46 24.61 18.46 15.90
CA SER A 46 25.48 18.60 17.08
C SER A 46 26.51 17.47 17.20
N GLY A 47 27.08 17.04 16.06
CA GLY A 47 28.01 15.92 15.98
C GLY A 47 27.36 14.53 15.86
N TYR A 48 26.03 14.45 15.90
CA TYR A 48 25.27 13.20 15.76
C TYR A 48 24.69 13.02 14.36
N GLY A 49 24.36 11.78 13.98
CA GLY A 49 23.73 11.49 12.69
C GLY A 49 22.29 12.02 12.60
N TYR A 50 21.69 11.93 11.42
CA TYR A 50 20.30 12.35 11.16
C TYR A 50 19.55 11.33 10.30
N ILE A 51 18.22 11.28 10.44
CA ILE A 51 17.38 10.39 9.61
C ILE A 51 17.00 11.05 8.28
N VAL A 52 16.59 12.31 8.33
CA VAL A 52 16.19 13.09 7.15
C VAL A 52 17.21 14.20 6.96
N ALA A 53 17.92 14.16 5.83
CA ALA A 53 18.75 15.26 5.38
C ALA A 53 17.86 16.47 5.10
N SER A 54 18.26 17.65 5.56
CA SER A 54 17.60 18.90 5.20
C SER A 54 18.62 19.99 4.86
N TRP A 55 18.35 20.64 3.74
CA TRP A 55 19.19 21.68 3.16
C TRP A 55 18.32 22.84 2.69
N GLY A 56 18.78 24.08 2.84
CA GLY A 56 18.04 25.21 2.32
C GLY A 56 18.71 26.54 2.64
N SER A 57 18.18 27.59 2.03
CA SER A 57 18.59 28.97 2.29
C SER A 57 17.39 29.90 2.20
N SER A 58 17.24 30.77 3.19
CA SER A 58 16.20 31.81 3.28
C SER A 58 14.78 31.25 3.17
N LEU A 59 14.27 31.08 1.95
CA LEU A 59 12.88 30.79 1.63
C LEU A 59 12.68 29.42 0.98
N HIS A 60 13.75 28.69 0.64
CA HIS A 60 13.64 27.41 -0.08
C HIS A 60 14.37 26.32 0.68
N TYR A 61 13.67 25.24 0.95
CA TYR A 61 14.15 24.09 1.72
C TYR A 61 13.92 22.80 0.94
N SER A 62 14.87 21.88 1.06
CA SER A 62 14.87 20.56 0.47
C SER A 62 15.09 19.50 1.54
N PHE A 63 14.41 18.37 1.40
CA PHE A 63 14.46 17.27 2.36
C PHE A 63 14.63 15.95 1.61
N PHE A 64 15.43 15.05 2.18
CA PHE A 64 15.64 13.72 1.61
C PHE A 64 15.98 12.72 2.71
N LEU A 65 15.69 11.44 2.50
CA LEU A 65 16.14 10.42 3.44
C LEU A 65 17.67 10.35 3.39
N ALA A 66 18.33 10.36 4.55
CA ALA A 66 19.78 10.35 4.60
C ALA A 66 20.37 9.14 3.86
N GLU A 67 21.47 9.35 3.14
CA GLU A 67 22.17 8.31 2.40
C GLU A 67 22.63 7.16 3.28
N ASP A 68 23.12 7.44 4.48
CA ASP A 68 23.47 6.41 5.46
C ASP A 68 22.27 5.52 5.83
N VAL A 69 21.04 6.08 5.84
CA VAL A 69 19.82 5.37 6.22
C VAL A 69 19.34 4.46 5.09
N TRP A 70 19.01 5.03 3.92
CA TRP A 70 18.35 4.26 2.86
C TRP A 70 19.29 3.24 2.23
N MET A 71 20.60 3.52 2.16
CA MET A 71 21.58 2.59 1.62
C MET A 71 21.80 1.39 2.55
N LYS A 72 21.92 1.62 3.88
CA LYS A 72 22.08 0.51 4.85
C LYS A 72 20.85 -0.38 4.94
N LEU A 73 19.66 0.18 4.70
CA LEU A 73 18.41 -0.55 4.67
C LEU A 73 18.07 -1.17 3.31
N GLY A 74 18.90 -0.94 2.28
CA GLY A 74 18.67 -1.48 0.93
C GLY A 74 17.40 -0.93 0.26
N LEU A 75 16.99 0.29 0.61
CA LEU A 75 15.78 0.93 0.07
C LEU A 75 16.08 1.61 -1.27
N LYS A 76 15.07 1.69 -2.13
CA LYS A 76 15.14 2.39 -3.41
C LYS A 76 14.18 3.58 -3.44
N PRO A 77 14.64 4.78 -3.85
CA PRO A 77 13.76 5.93 -4.00
C PRO A 77 12.89 5.80 -5.26
N ARG A 78 11.65 6.26 -5.12
CA ARG A 78 10.66 6.49 -6.18
C ARG A 78 10.10 7.89 -6.00
N LEU A 79 10.31 8.72 -7.01
CA LEU A 79 9.86 10.11 -7.02
C LEU A 79 8.44 10.18 -7.59
N ILE A 80 7.57 10.89 -6.90
CA ILE A 80 6.24 11.26 -7.39
C ILE A 80 6.25 12.77 -7.56
N GLY A 81 6.09 13.21 -8.81
CA GLY A 81 5.97 14.62 -9.17
C GLY A 81 4.60 14.89 -9.75
N ASP A 82 3.98 15.99 -9.28
CA ASP A 82 2.86 16.75 -9.84
C ASP A 82 2.49 17.79 -8.74
N ASP A 83 1.31 17.70 -8.12
CA ASP A 83 0.87 18.62 -7.05
C ASP A 83 1.57 18.38 -5.69
N GLU A 84 2.03 17.15 -5.44
CA GLU A 84 2.73 16.76 -4.22
C GLU A 84 4.15 16.30 -4.57
N GLN A 85 5.14 17.19 -4.47
CA GLN A 85 6.56 16.81 -4.62
C GLN A 85 6.99 15.91 -3.46
N LYS A 86 6.87 14.59 -3.66
CA LYS A 86 7.14 13.56 -2.66
C LYS A 86 8.15 12.53 -3.16
N VAL A 87 8.91 11.98 -2.22
CA VAL A 87 9.74 10.81 -2.44
C VAL A 87 9.25 9.68 -1.56
N ILE A 88 9.20 8.49 -2.14
CA ILE A 88 8.84 7.25 -1.46
C ILE A 88 10.03 6.30 -1.56
N PHE A 89 10.38 5.66 -0.45
CA PHE A 89 11.42 4.64 -0.38
C PHE A 89 10.78 3.28 -0.21
N ASP A 90 11.07 2.39 -1.14
CA ASP A 90 10.51 1.05 -1.23
C ASP A 90 11.62 0.01 -0.97
N GLU A 91 11.28 -1.14 -0.37
CA GLU A 91 12.21 -2.27 -0.28
C GLU A 91 12.23 -3.03 -1.61
N VAL A 92 13.42 -3.28 -2.16
CA VAL A 92 13.53 -3.90 -3.51
C VAL A 92 13.26 -5.41 -3.47
N SER A 93 13.62 -6.06 -2.36
CA SER A 93 13.57 -7.51 -2.17
C SER A 93 12.22 -8.05 -1.69
N SER A 94 11.26 -7.18 -1.38
CA SER A 94 9.94 -7.60 -0.88
C SER A 94 8.86 -6.62 -1.38
N PRO A 95 7.56 -6.99 -1.38
CA PRO A 95 6.46 -6.08 -1.74
C PRO A 95 6.18 -5.04 -0.63
N SER A 96 7.22 -4.50 0.00
CA SER A 96 7.13 -3.50 1.07
C SER A 96 7.36 -2.11 0.49
N TYR A 97 6.27 -1.48 0.07
CA TYR A 97 6.25 -0.11 -0.42
C TYR A 97 6.08 0.91 0.69
N GLY A 98 6.54 2.14 0.47
CA GLY A 98 6.34 3.24 1.41
C GLY A 98 7.00 3.00 2.76
N VAL A 99 8.16 2.35 2.76
CA VAL A 99 8.96 2.12 3.97
C VAL A 99 9.29 3.45 4.64
N ALA A 100 9.70 4.44 3.85
CA ALA A 100 9.81 5.82 4.27
C ALA A 100 9.28 6.72 3.17
N GLN A 101 8.68 7.84 3.53
CA GLN A 101 8.21 8.82 2.55
C GLN A 101 8.16 10.21 3.17
N GLY A 102 8.25 11.23 2.34
CA GLY A 102 8.01 12.58 2.76
C GLY A 102 8.11 13.60 1.65
N ASP A 103 7.85 14.85 2.03
CA ASP A 103 7.97 16.02 1.16
C ASP A 103 9.43 16.27 0.79
N VAL A 104 9.70 16.52 -0.50
CA VAL A 104 11.06 16.76 -1.01
C VAL A 104 11.45 18.23 -0.91
N SER A 105 10.47 19.14 -0.92
CA SER A 105 10.70 20.58 -0.92
C SER A 105 9.64 21.33 -0.11
N SER A 106 10.01 22.51 0.38
CA SER A 106 9.08 23.50 0.91
C SER A 106 9.57 24.91 0.60
N GLU A 107 8.62 25.83 0.41
CA GLU A 107 8.88 27.24 0.19
C GLU A 107 8.21 28.05 1.29
N TYR A 108 8.90 29.06 1.78
CA TYR A 108 8.41 29.99 2.79
C TYR A 108 8.28 31.38 2.18
N TYR A 109 7.07 31.95 2.16
CA TYR A 109 6.86 33.35 1.80
C TYR A 109 5.82 33.96 2.73
N PHE A 110 6.27 34.63 3.80
CA PHE A 110 5.46 35.13 4.94
C PHE A 110 4.68 34.07 5.75
N LYS A 111 4.41 32.90 5.18
CA LYS A 111 3.87 31.70 5.83
C LYS A 111 4.45 30.47 5.11
N SER A 112 4.63 29.35 5.83
CA SER A 112 4.99 28.08 5.17
C SER A 112 3.89 27.69 4.18
N ASN A 113 4.29 27.31 2.96
CA ASN A 113 3.33 26.86 1.95
C ASN A 113 2.66 25.52 2.30
N LYS A 114 3.30 24.69 3.13
CA LYS A 114 2.77 23.43 3.66
C LYS A 114 3.49 22.96 4.93
N ASP A 115 2.89 22.02 5.64
CA ASP A 115 3.58 21.28 6.70
C ASP A 115 4.45 20.20 6.07
N VAL A 116 5.77 20.28 6.25
CA VAL A 116 6.70 19.23 5.81
C VAL A 116 6.56 18.01 6.73
N LYS A 117 6.23 16.86 6.16
CA LYS A 117 6.07 15.61 6.92
C LYS A 117 6.88 14.49 6.32
N TRP A 118 7.58 13.78 7.20
CA TRP A 118 8.29 12.54 6.89
C TRP A 118 7.80 11.44 7.80
N THR A 119 7.54 10.27 7.23
CA THR A 119 7.12 9.07 7.95
C THR A 119 8.00 7.91 7.55
N MET A 120 8.36 7.08 8.52
CA MET A 120 9.11 5.84 8.30
C MET A 120 8.50 4.73 9.14
N ARG A 121 8.40 3.53 8.56
CA ARG A 121 7.92 2.35 9.28
C ARG A 121 8.83 2.03 10.47
N ASN A 122 8.21 1.66 11.58
CA ASN A 122 8.91 1.50 12.85
C ASN A 122 9.90 0.33 12.85
N ASP A 123 9.58 -0.78 12.17
CA ASP A 123 10.44 -1.95 12.01
C ASP A 123 11.76 -1.60 11.30
N TYR A 124 11.71 -0.78 10.24
CA TYR A 124 12.93 -0.35 9.53
C TYR A 124 13.72 0.70 10.31
N LEU A 125 13.04 1.66 10.95
CA LEU A 125 13.72 2.68 11.77
C LEU A 125 14.47 2.03 12.93
N ARG A 126 13.81 1.12 13.66
CA ARG A 126 14.43 0.39 14.77
C ARG A 126 15.53 -0.54 14.31
N LYS A 127 15.37 -1.24 13.17
CA LYS A 127 16.43 -2.06 12.55
C LYS A 127 17.66 -1.21 12.23
N TYR A 128 17.48 -0.05 11.63
CA TYR A 128 18.59 0.87 11.33
C TYR A 128 19.30 1.34 12.60
N LEU A 129 18.54 1.76 13.61
CA LEU A 129 19.06 2.19 14.90
C LEU A 129 19.84 1.06 15.61
N TRP A 130 19.30 -0.16 15.59
CA TRP A 130 19.97 -1.37 16.10
C TRP A 130 21.27 -1.68 15.35
N MET A 131 21.28 -1.57 14.02
CA MET A 131 22.50 -1.74 13.20
C MET A 131 23.59 -0.72 13.56
N LYS A 132 23.21 0.46 14.09
CA LYS A 132 24.12 1.54 14.47
C LYS A 132 24.49 1.55 15.95
N GLY A 133 23.77 0.80 16.81
CA GLY A 133 23.90 0.93 18.28
C GLY A 133 23.49 2.32 18.78
N CYS A 134 22.45 2.89 18.18
CA CYS A 134 22.03 4.28 18.43
C CYS A 134 20.54 4.38 18.75
N VAL A 135 20.13 5.41 19.46
CA VAL A 135 18.73 5.77 19.70
C VAL A 135 18.27 6.90 18.78
N GLY A 136 16.97 6.94 18.50
CA GLY A 136 16.34 8.05 17.81
C GLY A 136 15.95 9.13 18.80
N VAL A 137 16.52 10.32 18.67
CA VAL A 137 16.25 11.47 19.55
C VAL A 137 15.53 12.56 18.77
N LYS A 138 14.37 13.01 19.25
CA LYS A 138 13.65 14.16 18.70
C LYS A 138 14.29 15.44 19.17
N VAL A 139 14.59 16.32 18.23
CA VAL A 139 15.12 17.67 18.45
C VAL A 139 14.07 18.66 17.92
N PHE A 140 13.60 19.55 18.78
CA PHE A 140 12.51 20.46 18.44
C PHE A 140 12.71 21.86 19.01
N PHE A 141 12.14 22.82 18.29
CA PHE A 141 11.96 24.20 18.71
C PHE A 141 10.46 24.51 18.68
N PHE A 142 10.00 25.25 19.68
CA PHE A 142 8.63 25.74 19.78
C PHE A 142 8.67 27.22 20.14
N GLU A 143 7.86 28.01 19.44
CA GLU A 143 7.69 29.43 19.71
C GLU A 143 6.19 29.78 19.66
N ALA A 144 5.73 30.54 20.64
CA ALA A 144 4.37 31.05 20.65
C ALA A 144 4.27 32.38 21.39
N TYR A 145 3.37 33.24 20.93
CA TYR A 145 2.86 34.33 21.76
C TYR A 145 1.89 33.78 22.79
N ILE A 146 2.09 34.15 24.06
CA ILE A 146 1.24 33.74 25.18
C ILE A 146 0.53 34.93 25.81
N GLU A 147 -0.58 34.66 26.49
CA GLU A 147 -1.32 35.69 27.21
C GLU A 147 -0.56 36.17 28.44
N ARG A 148 -0.67 37.48 28.74
CA ARG A 148 -0.13 38.07 29.97
C ARG A 148 -1.06 37.76 31.15
N THR A 149 -0.92 36.56 31.71
CA THR A 149 -1.66 36.13 32.90
C THR A 149 -0.90 36.44 34.19
N LYS A 150 -1.55 36.27 35.35
CA LYS A 150 -0.89 36.48 36.65
C LYS A 150 0.25 35.49 36.87
N GLU A 151 0.07 34.24 36.46
CA GLU A 151 1.04 33.16 36.58
C GLU A 151 2.30 33.46 35.76
N VAL A 152 2.15 34.01 34.54
CA VAL A 152 3.28 34.42 33.70
C VAL A 152 4.03 35.60 34.31
N LEU A 153 3.31 36.58 34.86
CA LEU A 153 3.92 37.72 35.55
C LEU A 153 4.64 37.31 36.85
N GLU A 154 4.11 36.32 37.57
CA GLU A 154 4.76 35.72 38.74
C GLU A 154 6.08 35.03 38.35
N LEU A 155 6.07 34.24 37.27
CA LEU A 155 7.29 33.62 36.73
C LEU A 155 8.36 34.65 36.33
N LEU A 156 7.95 35.76 35.71
CA LEU A 156 8.84 36.85 35.35
C LEU A 156 9.41 37.59 36.57
N SER A 157 8.72 37.57 37.72
CA SER A 157 9.19 38.15 39.00
C SER A 157 9.71 39.59 38.88
N GLY A 158 9.10 40.40 38.01
CA GLY A 158 9.50 41.79 37.75
C GLY A 158 10.67 41.98 36.78
N SER A 159 11.23 40.89 36.24
CA SER A 159 12.15 40.88 35.08
C SER A 159 11.37 40.86 33.77
N ASN A 160 11.99 41.27 32.67
CA ASN A 160 11.44 41.09 31.32
C ASN A 160 11.83 39.74 30.69
N HIS A 161 12.62 38.94 31.39
CA HIS A 161 13.14 37.67 30.89
C HIS A 161 13.19 36.64 32.03
N PHE A 162 12.59 35.49 31.78
CA PHE A 162 12.69 34.28 32.60
C PHE A 162 13.31 33.16 31.75
N ARG A 163 14.29 32.45 32.30
CA ARG A 163 14.94 31.31 31.64
C ARG A 163 15.10 30.15 32.61
N ILE A 164 14.85 28.94 32.13
CA ILE A 164 15.14 27.68 32.81
C ILE A 164 15.89 26.76 31.86
N GLU A 165 16.91 26.09 32.40
CA GLU A 165 17.70 25.09 31.70
C GLU A 165 17.54 23.77 32.45
N LEU A 166 16.95 22.79 31.78
CA LEU A 166 16.84 21.41 32.23
C LEU A 166 17.62 20.52 31.24
N PRO A 167 18.04 19.30 31.64
CA PRO A 167 18.84 18.43 30.77
C PRO A 167 18.24 18.19 29.37
N TRP A 168 16.91 18.15 29.28
CA TRP A 168 16.18 17.85 28.05
C TRP A 168 15.50 19.07 27.40
N ILE A 169 15.47 20.23 28.09
CA ILE A 169 14.77 21.42 27.60
C ILE A 169 15.40 22.73 28.10
N GLU A 170 15.65 23.64 27.17
CA GLU A 170 15.88 25.05 27.45
C GLU A 170 14.58 25.79 27.18
N PHE A 171 14.15 26.63 28.11
CA PHE A 171 12.88 27.33 28.02
C PHE A 171 13.04 28.77 28.46
N GLU A 172 12.48 29.70 27.70
CA GLU A 172 12.48 31.11 28.04
C GLU A 172 11.15 31.79 27.77
N ILE A 173 10.86 32.80 28.59
CA ILE A 173 9.75 33.72 28.45
C ILE A 173 10.32 35.13 28.40
N VAL A 174 10.01 35.87 27.35
CA VAL A 174 10.48 37.24 27.14
C VAL A 174 9.28 38.17 27.01
N ASP A 175 9.22 39.22 27.83
CA ASP A 175 8.22 40.28 27.77
C ASP A 175 8.71 41.43 26.88
N HIS A 176 8.06 41.61 25.72
CA HIS A 176 8.34 42.68 24.76
C HIS A 176 7.44 43.92 24.96
N THR A 177 6.82 44.10 26.12
CA THR A 177 5.88 45.17 26.48
C THR A 177 4.51 45.04 25.82
N ASP A 178 4.44 44.80 24.51
CA ASP A 178 3.21 44.61 23.75
C ASP A 178 2.74 43.15 23.71
N ARG A 179 3.68 42.20 23.77
CA ARG A 179 3.44 40.75 23.76
C ARG A 179 4.43 40.00 24.64
N ILE A 180 4.04 38.81 25.06
CA ILE A 180 4.95 37.87 25.74
C ILE A 180 5.25 36.72 24.79
N LEU A 181 6.54 36.48 24.56
CA LEU A 181 7.04 35.41 23.73
C LEU A 181 7.47 34.25 24.63
N LEU A 182 7.08 33.04 24.27
CA LEU A 182 7.54 31.79 24.87
C LEU A 182 8.34 31.03 23.82
N GLN A 183 9.55 30.62 24.19
CA GLN A 183 10.43 29.80 23.36
C GLN A 183 10.92 28.58 24.13
N ALA A 184 10.98 27.44 23.44
CA ALA A 184 11.42 26.18 24.01
C ALA A 184 12.26 25.38 23.00
N TRP A 185 13.43 24.92 23.44
CA TRP A 185 14.30 24.02 22.70
C TRP A 185 14.41 22.71 23.46
N GLY A 186 14.01 21.62 22.83
CA GLY A 186 13.93 20.33 23.51
C GLY A 186 14.61 19.19 22.75
N THR A 187 15.14 18.25 23.53
CA THR A 187 15.79 17.03 23.04
C THR A 187 15.22 15.84 23.83
N VAL A 188 14.56 14.91 23.13
CA VAL A 188 13.81 13.81 23.77
C VAL A 188 14.09 12.48 23.07
N GLN A 189 14.65 11.52 23.80
CA GLN A 189 14.78 10.14 23.34
C GLN A 189 13.40 9.58 23.02
N SER A 190 13.23 9.10 21.79
CA SER A 190 11.91 8.74 21.26
C SER A 190 11.83 7.33 20.66
N VAL A 191 12.95 6.76 20.23
CA VAL A 191 12.98 5.43 19.60
C VAL A 191 14.19 4.65 20.11
N GLN A 192 13.95 3.44 20.63
CA GLN A 192 15.00 2.54 21.08
C GLN A 192 15.52 1.65 19.93
N PRO A 193 16.80 1.26 19.92
CA PRO A 193 17.41 0.31 18.98
C PRO A 193 17.01 -1.14 19.28
N GLU A 194 15.74 -1.40 19.50
CA GLU A 194 15.23 -2.76 19.73
C GLU A 194 14.61 -3.29 18.45
N LEU A 195 15.10 -4.42 17.95
CA LEU A 195 14.47 -5.07 16.81
C LEU A 195 13.00 -5.35 17.12
N CYS A 196 12.11 -5.01 16.19
CA CYS A 196 10.73 -5.45 16.29
C CYS A 196 10.69 -6.97 16.33
N PHE A 197 9.75 -7.52 17.09
CA PHE A 197 9.54 -8.97 17.15
C PHE A 197 9.35 -9.51 15.73
N GLU A 198 10.30 -10.30 15.25
CA GLU A 198 10.15 -11.05 14.01
C GLU A 198 9.20 -12.21 14.32
N LEU A 199 8.01 -12.16 13.72
CA LEU A 199 7.15 -13.32 13.68
C LEU A 199 7.88 -14.38 12.84
N ASP A 200 8.03 -15.60 13.38
CA ASP A 200 8.62 -16.72 12.65
C ASP A 200 7.51 -17.59 12.04
N ILE A 201 7.46 -17.67 10.71
CA ILE A 201 6.42 -18.42 9.98
C ILE A 201 6.48 -19.92 10.30
N ASN A 202 7.61 -20.40 10.80
CA ASN A 202 7.80 -21.80 11.21
C ASN A 202 7.08 -22.13 12.51
N THR A 203 6.63 -21.13 13.27
CA THR A 203 5.86 -21.30 14.51
C THR A 203 4.35 -21.35 14.28
N LEU A 204 3.88 -21.06 13.06
CA LEU A 204 2.46 -21.03 12.73
C LEU A 204 1.83 -22.42 12.81
N VAL A 205 0.84 -22.56 13.67
CA VAL A 205 -0.04 -23.74 13.75
C VAL A 205 -1.30 -23.44 12.96
N TRP A 206 -1.41 -24.02 11.77
CA TRP A 206 -2.51 -23.76 10.85
C TRP A 206 -3.81 -24.43 11.32
N PRO A 207 -4.98 -23.83 11.05
CA PRO A 207 -6.27 -24.46 11.33
C PRO A 207 -6.35 -25.88 10.76
N GLY A 208 -6.80 -26.85 11.57
CA GLY A 208 -6.79 -28.28 11.22
C GLY A 208 -5.47 -29.03 11.51
N HIS A 209 -4.37 -28.34 11.83
CA HIS A 209 -3.07 -28.95 12.15
C HIS A 209 -2.75 -28.85 13.65
N LYS A 210 -2.10 -29.88 14.20
CA LYS A 210 -1.74 -29.95 15.64
C LYS A 210 -0.34 -29.46 15.97
N SER A 211 0.53 -29.39 14.98
CA SER A 211 1.93 -28.99 15.11
C SER A 211 2.24 -27.88 14.10
N PRO A 212 3.23 -27.02 14.41
CA PRO A 212 3.63 -25.95 13.51
C PRO A 212 3.96 -26.45 12.10
N MET A 213 3.63 -25.64 11.10
CA MET A 213 4.05 -25.85 9.73
C MET A 213 5.39 -25.15 9.52
N THR A 214 6.47 -25.92 9.62
CA THR A 214 7.82 -25.43 9.35
C THR A 214 8.13 -25.51 7.86
N MET A 215 9.08 -24.70 7.38
CA MET A 215 9.63 -24.77 6.02
C MET A 215 10.07 -26.19 5.67
N SER A 216 10.72 -26.91 6.59
CA SER A 216 11.16 -28.29 6.36
C SER A 216 10.00 -29.28 6.17
N ARG A 217 8.85 -29.04 6.81
CA ARG A 217 7.65 -29.86 6.63
C ARG A 217 6.92 -29.50 5.34
N ALA A 218 6.72 -28.20 5.11
CA ALA A 218 6.02 -27.72 3.93
C ALA A 218 6.74 -28.09 2.63
N THR A 219 8.08 -28.11 2.63
CA THR A 219 8.89 -28.49 1.46
C THR A 219 8.88 -29.99 1.14
N ASP A 220 8.35 -30.85 2.02
CA ASP A 220 8.12 -32.25 1.68
C ASP A 220 6.88 -32.39 0.80
N TYR A 221 7.09 -32.27 -0.52
CA TYR A 221 6.03 -32.39 -1.54
C TYR A 221 5.21 -33.68 -1.46
N ARG A 222 5.75 -34.73 -0.83
CA ARG A 222 5.08 -36.04 -0.69
C ARG A 222 3.95 -36.00 0.34
N SER A 223 3.98 -35.03 1.24
CA SER A 223 2.98 -34.86 2.29
C SER A 223 1.59 -34.49 1.72
N GLY A 224 1.56 -33.77 0.58
CA GLY A 224 0.32 -33.33 -0.05
C GLY A 224 -0.57 -32.46 0.86
N GLU A 225 0.00 -31.89 1.92
CA GLU A 225 -0.75 -31.09 2.90
C GLU A 225 -1.18 -29.74 2.28
N TYR A 226 -2.39 -29.32 2.60
CA TYR A 226 -2.98 -28.09 2.09
C TYR A 226 -3.80 -27.39 3.17
N VAL A 227 -4.12 -26.12 2.93
CA VAL A 227 -4.99 -25.30 3.76
C VAL A 227 -6.17 -24.79 2.94
N TYR A 228 -7.33 -24.64 3.60
CA TYR A 228 -8.45 -23.88 3.05
C TYR A 228 -8.41 -22.47 3.62
N VAL A 229 -8.61 -21.49 2.76
CA VAL A 229 -8.52 -20.07 3.06
C VAL A 229 -9.81 -19.42 2.60
N ASP A 230 -10.36 -18.52 3.41
CA ASP A 230 -11.47 -17.66 3.01
C ASP A 230 -11.05 -16.78 1.84
N ASP A 231 -11.78 -16.81 0.72
CA ASP A 231 -11.39 -16.11 -0.50
C ASP A 231 -11.34 -14.59 -0.33
N ALA A 232 -11.88 -14.04 0.76
CA ALA A 232 -11.71 -12.66 1.17
C ALA A 232 -10.24 -12.19 1.20
N PHE A 233 -9.28 -13.11 1.43
CA PHE A 233 -7.85 -12.79 1.41
C PHE A 233 -7.40 -12.22 0.04
N LEU A 234 -8.07 -12.60 -1.06
CA LEU A 234 -7.76 -12.15 -2.42
C LEU A 234 -8.07 -10.67 -2.65
N THR A 235 -8.93 -10.07 -1.82
CA THR A 235 -9.33 -8.65 -1.92
C THR A 235 -8.11 -7.72 -1.96
N LYS A 236 -7.05 -8.06 -1.23
CA LYS A 236 -5.78 -7.31 -1.21
C LYS A 236 -5.17 -7.22 -2.61
N TYR A 237 -5.13 -8.34 -3.34
CA TYR A 237 -4.44 -8.43 -4.63
C TYR A 237 -5.33 -8.03 -5.80
N GLU A 238 -6.63 -8.35 -5.76
CA GLU A 238 -7.57 -8.03 -6.84
C GLU A 238 -7.88 -6.52 -6.93
N LYS A 239 -7.70 -5.75 -5.84
CA LYS A 239 -7.94 -4.29 -5.82
C LYS A 239 -6.69 -3.46 -6.13
N ASP A 240 -5.50 -4.03 -5.99
CA ASP A 240 -4.24 -3.33 -6.17
C ASP A 240 -3.57 -3.77 -7.49
N LYS A 241 -3.46 -2.82 -8.43
CA LYS A 241 -2.92 -3.05 -9.78
C LYS A 241 -1.42 -3.36 -9.79
N THR A 242 -0.72 -3.25 -8.66
CA THR A 242 0.67 -3.70 -8.54
C THR A 242 0.81 -5.22 -8.56
N TYR A 243 -0.27 -5.95 -8.29
CA TYR A 243 -0.34 -7.41 -8.37
C TYR A 243 -1.02 -7.88 -9.66
N GLU A 244 -0.59 -9.04 -10.16
CA GLU A 244 -1.33 -9.78 -11.19
C GLU A 244 -2.16 -10.86 -10.49
N ALA A 245 -3.49 -10.66 -10.45
CA ALA A 245 -4.45 -11.54 -9.78
C ALA A 245 -5.62 -11.89 -10.72
N ILE A 246 -5.32 -12.21 -11.98
CA ILE A 246 -6.32 -12.57 -12.99
C ILE A 246 -6.67 -14.06 -12.83
N PRO A 247 -7.93 -14.40 -12.53
CA PRO A 247 -8.30 -15.80 -12.40
C PRO A 247 -8.36 -16.48 -13.77
N PHE A 248 -7.97 -17.75 -13.82
CA PHE A 248 -7.95 -18.55 -15.04
C PHE A 248 -8.50 -19.96 -14.79
N PHE A 249 -8.83 -20.67 -15.87
CA PHE A 249 -9.28 -22.05 -15.84
C PHE A 249 -8.25 -22.91 -16.57
N ASP A 250 -7.70 -23.93 -15.91
CA ASP A 250 -6.65 -24.79 -16.48
C ASP A 250 -7.19 -26.02 -17.24
N GLY A 251 -8.52 -26.12 -17.36
CA GLY A 251 -9.22 -27.29 -17.91
C GLY A 251 -9.87 -28.18 -16.84
N ASN A 252 -9.44 -28.07 -15.58
CA ASN A 252 -9.96 -28.88 -14.48
C ASN A 252 -10.44 -28.01 -13.30
N HIS A 253 -9.69 -26.95 -12.98
CA HIS A 253 -9.94 -26.09 -11.83
C HIS A 253 -9.87 -24.61 -12.20
N TYR A 254 -10.57 -23.79 -11.41
CA TYR A 254 -10.43 -22.34 -11.46
C TYR A 254 -9.39 -21.90 -10.45
N HIS A 255 -8.39 -21.18 -10.91
CA HIS A 255 -7.27 -20.71 -10.12
C HIS A 255 -7.42 -19.23 -9.77
N ALA A 256 -6.81 -18.86 -8.64
CA ALA A 256 -6.63 -17.51 -8.18
C ALA A 256 -5.21 -17.41 -7.63
N ASP A 257 -4.26 -17.22 -8.55
CA ASP A 257 -2.82 -17.23 -8.29
C ASP A 257 -2.27 -15.78 -8.30
N PRO A 258 -2.49 -14.96 -7.25
CA PRO A 258 -1.88 -13.65 -7.18
C PRO A 258 -0.36 -13.74 -7.26
N SER A 259 0.21 -12.83 -8.03
CA SER A 259 1.65 -12.73 -8.19
C SER A 259 2.12 -11.28 -8.21
N TYR A 260 3.41 -11.10 -8.00
CA TYR A 260 4.02 -9.79 -7.90
C TYR A 260 5.27 -9.69 -8.76
N GLY A 261 5.17 -8.99 -9.89
CA GLY A 261 6.30 -8.54 -10.71
C GLY A 261 7.30 -9.63 -11.13
N GLY A 262 6.87 -10.89 -11.20
CA GLY A 262 7.74 -12.06 -11.42
C GLY A 262 8.67 -12.42 -10.26
N GLN A 263 8.59 -11.74 -9.12
CA GLN A 263 9.42 -12.03 -7.93
C GLN A 263 8.88 -13.24 -7.15
N TRP A 264 7.57 -13.28 -6.93
CA TRP A 264 6.88 -14.37 -6.26
C TRP A 264 5.45 -14.50 -6.80
N ALA A 265 4.86 -15.67 -6.64
CA ALA A 265 3.48 -15.96 -6.97
C ALA A 265 2.94 -16.99 -6.00
N PHE A 266 1.69 -16.83 -5.57
CA PHE A 266 0.94 -17.98 -5.10
C PHE A 266 0.71 -18.91 -6.29
N ARG A 267 0.89 -20.22 -6.07
CA ARG A 267 0.71 -21.24 -7.11
C ARG A 267 -0.25 -22.30 -6.62
N ASP A 268 -0.98 -22.89 -7.56
CA ASP A 268 -1.98 -23.92 -7.30
C ASP A 268 -3.04 -23.46 -6.28
N CYS A 269 -3.42 -22.18 -6.34
CA CYS A 269 -4.47 -21.62 -5.50
C CYS A 269 -5.82 -21.85 -6.16
N VAL A 270 -6.42 -23.00 -5.84
CA VAL A 270 -7.66 -23.46 -6.47
C VAL A 270 -8.86 -22.91 -5.72
N ARG A 271 -9.75 -22.18 -6.41
CA ARG A 271 -11.05 -21.78 -5.85
C ARG A 271 -11.94 -23.01 -5.70
N VAL A 272 -12.49 -23.19 -4.50
CA VAL A 272 -13.38 -24.29 -4.14
C VAL A 272 -14.58 -23.77 -3.36
N GLY A 273 -15.73 -24.42 -3.50
CA GLY A 273 -16.97 -23.96 -2.89
C GLY A 273 -17.32 -22.52 -3.22
N ARG A 274 -18.16 -21.88 -2.40
CA ARG A 274 -18.64 -20.51 -2.68
C ARG A 274 -17.56 -19.44 -2.52
N ASN A 275 -16.76 -19.53 -1.45
CA ASN A 275 -15.86 -18.47 -0.97
C ASN A 275 -14.59 -19.04 -0.32
N LEU A 276 -14.08 -20.15 -0.84
CA LEU A 276 -12.84 -20.76 -0.34
C LEU A 276 -11.79 -20.88 -1.44
N VAL A 277 -10.53 -20.88 -1.02
CA VAL A 277 -9.36 -21.19 -1.83
C VAL A 277 -8.59 -22.29 -1.13
N LYS A 278 -8.27 -23.34 -1.88
CA LYS A 278 -7.40 -24.43 -1.44
C LYS A 278 -5.98 -24.15 -1.89
N MET A 279 -5.03 -24.19 -0.96
CA MET A 279 -3.62 -23.93 -1.24
C MET A 279 -2.73 -25.04 -0.71
N PRO A 280 -1.80 -25.59 -1.50
CA PRO A 280 -0.81 -26.52 -0.99
C PRO A 280 0.25 -25.78 -0.16
N PHE A 281 0.60 -26.32 1.01
CA PHE A 281 1.64 -25.73 1.87
C PHE A 281 3.00 -25.65 1.18
N TYR A 282 3.28 -26.64 0.32
CA TYR A 282 4.49 -26.67 -0.49
C TYR A 282 4.67 -25.41 -1.32
N GLU A 283 3.64 -24.95 -2.04
CA GLU A 283 3.73 -23.71 -2.83
C GLU A 283 3.65 -22.47 -1.93
N LEU A 284 2.83 -22.50 -0.87
CA LEU A 284 2.68 -21.36 0.05
C LEU A 284 3.98 -21.00 0.76
N TYR A 285 4.82 -21.97 1.13
CA TYR A 285 6.12 -21.74 1.79
C TYR A 285 7.29 -21.63 0.79
N ARG A 286 7.03 -21.80 -0.51
CA ARG A 286 8.08 -21.78 -1.54
C ARG A 286 8.22 -20.42 -2.20
N GLY A 287 9.06 -19.58 -1.60
CA GLY A 287 9.45 -18.29 -2.19
C GLY A 287 8.37 -17.21 -2.12
N VAL A 288 7.28 -17.45 -1.40
CA VAL A 288 6.31 -16.44 -1.00
C VAL A 288 6.86 -15.69 0.22
N PRO A 289 6.85 -14.34 0.26
CA PRO A 289 7.33 -13.58 1.40
C PRO A 289 6.54 -13.88 2.68
N GLU A 290 7.21 -13.85 3.83
CA GLU A 290 6.60 -14.19 5.13
C GLU A 290 5.34 -13.37 5.46
N LYS A 291 5.36 -12.07 5.14
CA LYS A 291 4.20 -11.16 5.32
C LYS A 291 2.97 -11.64 4.55
N GLU A 292 3.17 -12.24 3.37
CA GLU A 292 2.10 -12.78 2.55
C GLU A 292 1.59 -14.12 3.11
N ILE A 293 2.47 -14.92 3.72
CA ILE A 293 2.08 -16.14 4.45
C ILE A 293 1.24 -15.80 5.68
N TYR A 294 1.61 -14.76 6.44
CA TYR A 294 0.79 -14.27 7.57
C TYR A 294 -0.57 -13.76 7.11
N HIS A 295 -0.61 -13.01 6.00
CA HIS A 295 -1.87 -12.58 5.42
C HIS A 295 -2.75 -13.77 5.04
N VAL A 296 -2.20 -14.87 4.50
CA VAL A 296 -2.98 -16.08 4.24
C VAL A 296 -3.43 -16.76 5.55
N PHE A 297 -2.57 -16.79 6.56
CA PHE A 297 -2.85 -17.38 7.88
C PHE A 297 -4.07 -16.73 8.56
N ASP A 298 -4.20 -15.40 8.47
CA ASP A 298 -5.33 -14.66 9.06
C ASP A 298 -6.71 -15.06 8.47
N TYR A 299 -6.72 -15.64 7.27
CA TYR A 299 -7.93 -16.08 6.57
C TYR A 299 -8.07 -17.61 6.52
N ALA A 300 -7.14 -18.35 7.12
CA ALA A 300 -7.18 -19.80 7.12
C ALA A 300 -8.40 -20.35 7.88
N LYS A 301 -8.97 -21.45 7.37
CA LYS A 301 -10.15 -22.12 7.92
C LYS A 301 -9.82 -23.56 8.24
N ASP A 302 -10.32 -24.01 9.39
CA ASP A 302 -10.22 -25.41 9.78
C ASP A 302 -11.17 -26.24 8.91
N GLN A 303 -10.63 -27.25 8.23
CA GLN A 303 -11.42 -28.12 7.35
C GLN A 303 -12.60 -28.78 8.08
N SER A 304 -12.46 -29.09 9.37
CA SER A 304 -13.52 -29.72 10.16
C SER A 304 -14.73 -28.80 10.40
N LEU A 305 -14.58 -27.49 10.20
CA LEU A 305 -15.63 -26.49 10.35
C LEU A 305 -16.28 -26.11 9.00
N ILE A 306 -15.79 -26.66 7.90
CA ILE A 306 -16.33 -26.42 6.55
C ILE A 306 -17.39 -27.48 6.25
N ASP A 307 -18.58 -27.05 5.86
CA ASP A 307 -19.60 -27.97 5.37
C ASP A 307 -19.11 -28.63 4.08
N THR A 308 -18.98 -29.95 4.08
CA THR A 308 -18.51 -30.71 2.92
C THR A 308 -19.40 -30.53 1.70
N ASN A 309 -20.70 -30.26 1.90
CA ASN A 309 -21.61 -29.99 0.78
C ASN A 309 -21.32 -28.63 0.12
N SER A 310 -20.64 -27.72 0.81
CA SER A 310 -20.32 -26.39 0.27
C SER A 310 -19.18 -26.40 -0.75
N PHE A 311 -18.42 -27.49 -0.89
CA PHE A 311 -17.28 -27.52 -1.83
C PHE A 311 -17.73 -27.52 -3.30
N ASP A 312 -18.93 -28.02 -3.58
CA ASP A 312 -19.53 -28.01 -4.92
C ASP A 312 -20.29 -26.71 -5.23
N ASP A 313 -20.42 -25.81 -4.24
CA ASP A 313 -21.04 -24.52 -4.48
C ASP A 313 -20.24 -23.71 -5.49
N GLN A 314 -20.98 -23.07 -6.39
CA GLN A 314 -20.36 -22.27 -7.44
C GLN A 314 -19.77 -20.97 -6.86
N HIS A 315 -18.43 -20.84 -6.87
CA HIS A 315 -17.72 -19.58 -6.58
C HIS A 315 -17.97 -18.51 -7.65
N ILE A 316 -17.56 -17.28 -7.33
CA ILE A 316 -17.83 -16.13 -8.20
C ILE A 316 -17.11 -16.19 -9.55
N VAL A 317 -15.87 -16.68 -9.60
CA VAL A 317 -15.12 -16.82 -10.86
C VAL A 317 -15.84 -17.76 -11.83
N SER A 318 -16.29 -18.94 -11.39
CA SER A 318 -16.99 -19.88 -12.27
C SER A 318 -18.36 -19.35 -12.71
N LYS A 319 -19.04 -18.54 -11.88
CA LYS A 319 -20.24 -17.79 -12.30
C LYS A 319 -19.92 -16.80 -13.42
N THR A 320 -18.82 -16.06 -13.30
CA THR A 320 -18.40 -15.10 -14.32
C THR A 320 -17.99 -15.78 -15.63
N PHE A 321 -17.22 -16.87 -15.57
CA PHE A 321 -16.87 -17.65 -16.75
C PHE A 321 -18.11 -18.25 -17.43
N ARG A 322 -19.06 -18.80 -16.66
CA ARG A 322 -20.35 -19.26 -17.23
C ARG A 322 -21.08 -18.10 -17.90
N PHE A 323 -21.21 -16.96 -17.22
CA PHE A 323 -21.87 -15.78 -17.80
C PHE A 323 -21.21 -15.31 -19.09
N ALA A 324 -19.87 -15.29 -19.15
CA ALA A 324 -19.13 -14.96 -20.36
C ALA A 324 -19.41 -15.94 -21.51
N ARG A 325 -19.45 -17.25 -21.22
CA ARG A 325 -19.78 -18.30 -22.20
C ARG A 325 -21.20 -18.13 -22.73
N GLU A 326 -22.19 -17.92 -21.88
CA GLU A 326 -23.59 -17.67 -22.29
C GLU A 326 -23.71 -16.44 -23.21
N LEU A 327 -22.94 -15.38 -22.93
CA LEU A 327 -22.91 -14.20 -23.79
C LEU A 327 -22.24 -14.46 -25.15
N ALA A 328 -21.18 -15.28 -25.19
CA ALA A 328 -20.56 -15.69 -26.44
C ALA A 328 -21.50 -16.60 -27.26
N GLU A 329 -22.20 -17.53 -26.61
CA GLU A 329 -23.23 -18.36 -27.26
C GLU A 329 -24.39 -17.52 -27.82
N LEU A 330 -24.84 -16.51 -27.06
CA LEU A 330 -25.83 -15.55 -27.56
C LEU A 330 -25.31 -14.83 -28.82
N ASN A 331 -24.04 -14.42 -28.82
CA ASN A 331 -23.42 -13.76 -29.97
C ASN A 331 -23.43 -14.67 -31.21
N GLU A 332 -22.97 -15.92 -31.07
CA GLU A 332 -22.94 -16.91 -32.15
C GLU A 332 -24.34 -17.23 -32.69
N ASN A 333 -25.32 -17.35 -31.80
CA ASN A 333 -26.72 -17.59 -32.17
C ASN A 333 -27.31 -16.40 -32.96
N LEU A 334 -26.98 -15.17 -32.58
CA LEU A 334 -27.42 -13.97 -33.30
C LEU A 334 -26.75 -13.82 -34.68
N VAL A 335 -25.46 -14.18 -34.79
CA VAL A 335 -24.77 -14.27 -36.09
C VAL A 335 -25.44 -15.33 -36.98
N SER A 336 -25.73 -16.50 -36.41
CA SER A 336 -26.38 -17.60 -37.13
C SER A 336 -27.80 -17.23 -37.59
N LEU A 337 -28.55 -16.52 -36.76
CA LEU A 337 -29.85 -15.95 -37.13
C LEU A 337 -29.73 -14.95 -38.29
N GLY A 338 -28.70 -14.10 -38.27
CA GLY A 338 -28.40 -13.19 -39.38
C GLY A 338 -28.23 -13.92 -40.71
N ARG A 339 -27.50 -15.05 -40.72
CA ARG A 339 -27.33 -15.88 -41.93
C ARG A 339 -28.66 -16.42 -42.46
N VAL A 340 -29.56 -16.87 -41.58
CA VAL A 340 -30.88 -17.38 -41.97
C VAL A 340 -31.76 -16.27 -42.57
N LEU A 341 -31.60 -15.03 -42.08
CA LEU A 341 -32.37 -13.86 -42.50
C LEU A 341 -31.71 -13.05 -43.63
N ASP A 342 -30.62 -13.55 -44.21
CA ASP A 342 -29.81 -12.85 -45.22
C ASP A 342 -29.31 -11.45 -44.76
N VAL A 343 -29.02 -11.32 -43.45
CA VAL A 343 -28.40 -10.14 -42.84
C VAL A 343 -26.94 -10.49 -42.52
N PRO A 344 -25.95 -9.97 -43.28
CA PRO A 344 -24.55 -10.27 -43.03
C PRO A 344 -24.11 -9.63 -41.71
N LEU A 345 -23.78 -10.47 -40.73
CA LEU A 345 -23.25 -10.09 -39.42
C LEU A 345 -22.01 -10.91 -39.10
N SER A 346 -21.04 -10.26 -38.47
CA SER A 346 -19.92 -10.89 -37.77
C SER A 346 -20.12 -10.83 -36.26
N SER A 347 -19.40 -11.65 -35.49
CA SER A 347 -19.45 -11.61 -34.02
C SER A 347 -19.18 -10.20 -33.49
N SER A 348 -18.17 -9.51 -34.06
CA SER A 348 -17.83 -8.13 -33.70
C SER A 348 -18.93 -7.11 -34.01
N ASP A 349 -19.88 -7.41 -34.89
CA ASP A 349 -21.02 -6.52 -35.17
C ASP A 349 -22.08 -6.55 -34.07
N ILE A 350 -22.11 -7.60 -33.25
CA ILE A 350 -23.09 -7.78 -32.19
C ILE A 350 -22.44 -7.54 -30.83
N PHE A 351 -21.31 -8.19 -30.54
CA PHE A 351 -20.66 -8.15 -29.23
C PHE A 351 -19.16 -8.47 -29.29
N GLU A 352 -18.39 -8.01 -28.31
CA GLU A 352 -16.94 -8.23 -28.27
C GLU A 352 -16.55 -9.64 -27.80
N TYR A 353 -17.41 -10.33 -27.02
CA TYR A 353 -17.10 -11.68 -26.53
C TYR A 353 -17.38 -12.73 -27.60
N ASN A 354 -16.39 -13.60 -27.83
CA ASN A 354 -16.48 -14.72 -28.74
C ASN A 354 -15.92 -15.98 -28.05
N ARG A 355 -16.39 -17.14 -28.46
CA ARG A 355 -16.07 -18.41 -27.82
C ARG A 355 -14.60 -18.78 -27.96
N ASP A 356 -14.04 -18.61 -29.16
CA ASP A 356 -12.65 -18.95 -29.44
C ASP A 356 -11.68 -18.20 -28.52
N GLU A 357 -11.89 -16.91 -28.30
CA GLU A 357 -11.05 -16.13 -27.38
C GLU A 357 -11.26 -16.53 -25.91
N LEU A 358 -12.50 -16.78 -25.49
CA LEU A 358 -12.79 -17.24 -24.13
C LEU A 358 -12.19 -18.62 -23.84
N ASP A 359 -12.17 -19.52 -24.82
CA ASP A 359 -11.62 -20.87 -24.67
C ASP A 359 -10.08 -20.84 -24.67
N ASN A 360 -9.45 -19.92 -25.40
CA ASN A 360 -7.98 -19.79 -25.47
C ASN A 360 -7.38 -18.93 -24.33
N GLU A 361 -7.98 -17.78 -24.02
CA GLU A 361 -7.42 -16.76 -23.13
C GLU A 361 -8.26 -16.55 -21.85
N GLY A 362 -9.40 -17.24 -21.72
CA GLY A 362 -10.32 -17.04 -20.60
C GLY A 362 -10.82 -15.60 -20.55
N ILE A 363 -10.75 -14.98 -19.36
CA ILE A 363 -11.17 -13.59 -19.17
C ILE A 363 -10.02 -12.57 -19.19
N ARG A 364 -8.80 -13.00 -19.56
CA ARG A 364 -7.58 -12.17 -19.47
C ARG A 364 -7.62 -10.92 -20.34
N ASN A 365 -8.32 -10.96 -21.47
CA ASN A 365 -8.45 -9.80 -22.36
C ASN A 365 -9.69 -8.95 -22.08
N TYR A 366 -10.47 -9.29 -21.04
CA TYR A 366 -11.74 -8.63 -20.73
C TYR A 366 -11.74 -8.01 -19.33
N PRO A 367 -11.24 -6.77 -19.16
CA PRO A 367 -11.10 -6.12 -17.85
C PRO A 367 -12.40 -6.02 -17.04
N VAL A 368 -13.53 -5.85 -17.72
CA VAL A 368 -14.84 -5.75 -17.05
C VAL A 368 -15.28 -7.11 -16.50
N LEU A 369 -14.98 -8.21 -17.21
CA LEU A 369 -15.20 -9.57 -16.71
C LEU A 369 -14.24 -9.91 -15.57
N GLN A 370 -12.98 -9.48 -15.63
CA GLN A 370 -12.04 -9.63 -14.51
C GLN A 370 -12.59 -8.98 -13.24
N LYS A 371 -13.02 -7.71 -13.34
CA LYS A 371 -13.66 -6.99 -12.24
C LYS A 371 -14.90 -7.71 -11.69
N LEU A 372 -15.70 -8.33 -12.56
CA LEU A 372 -16.86 -9.13 -12.14
C LEU A 372 -16.43 -10.45 -11.45
N ALA A 373 -15.27 -11.00 -11.80
CA ALA A 373 -14.72 -12.22 -11.21
C ALA A 373 -14.06 -12.00 -9.83
N HIS A 374 -13.83 -10.74 -9.41
CA HIS A 374 -13.31 -10.43 -8.09
C HIS A 374 -14.23 -10.93 -6.97
N VAL A 375 -13.64 -11.13 -5.79
CA VAL A 375 -14.29 -11.60 -4.54
C VAL A 375 -15.66 -10.98 -4.34
N ALA A 376 -16.63 -11.85 -4.03
CA ALA A 376 -18.00 -11.47 -3.73
C ALA A 376 -18.34 -11.90 -2.30
N SER A 377 -18.11 -11.00 -1.35
CA SER A 377 -18.31 -11.32 0.08
C SER A 377 -19.73 -11.80 0.38
N ILE A 378 -19.86 -12.68 1.37
CA ILE A 378 -21.18 -13.17 1.81
C ILE A 378 -21.98 -12.10 2.55
N ASP A 379 -21.28 -11.20 3.23
CA ASP A 379 -21.77 -10.04 4.00
C ASP A 379 -21.55 -8.71 3.23
N MET A 380 -21.63 -8.79 1.90
CA MET A 380 -21.43 -7.65 1.00
C MET A 380 -22.34 -6.47 1.35
N GLN A 381 -21.76 -5.28 1.44
CA GLN A 381 -22.49 -4.04 1.67
C GLN A 381 -23.32 -3.64 0.43
N GLU A 382 -24.38 -2.87 0.64
CA GLU A 382 -25.28 -2.43 -0.45
C GLU A 382 -24.51 -1.72 -1.57
N GLN A 383 -23.54 -0.87 -1.22
CA GLN A 383 -22.72 -0.15 -2.20
C GLN A 383 -21.91 -1.09 -3.10
N ASP A 384 -21.33 -2.15 -2.53
CA ASP A 384 -20.56 -3.14 -3.27
C ASP A 384 -21.47 -3.98 -4.18
N PHE A 385 -22.66 -4.34 -3.68
CA PHE A 385 -23.68 -5.02 -4.48
C PHE A 385 -24.09 -4.18 -5.70
N LEU A 386 -24.40 -2.90 -5.50
CA LEU A 386 -24.74 -1.97 -6.58
C LEU A 386 -23.59 -1.78 -7.57
N ALA A 387 -22.35 -1.75 -7.10
CA ALA A 387 -21.18 -1.67 -7.98
C ALA A 387 -21.06 -2.90 -8.91
N ARG A 388 -21.43 -4.09 -8.43
CA ARG A 388 -21.48 -5.31 -9.23
C ARG A 388 -22.64 -5.29 -10.22
N CYS A 389 -23.83 -4.85 -9.80
CA CYS A 389 -24.97 -4.64 -10.72
C CYS A 389 -24.61 -3.66 -11.85
N LYS A 390 -23.91 -2.57 -11.52
CA LYS A 390 -23.40 -1.61 -12.51
C LYS A 390 -22.42 -2.26 -13.48
N THR A 391 -21.54 -3.14 -12.99
CA THR A 391 -20.58 -3.88 -13.82
C THR A 391 -21.30 -4.84 -14.77
N ILE A 392 -22.33 -5.56 -14.31
CA ILE A 392 -23.17 -6.40 -15.18
C ILE A 392 -23.89 -5.54 -16.24
N ASN A 393 -24.46 -4.41 -15.84
CA ASN A 393 -25.12 -3.49 -16.76
C ASN A 393 -24.14 -2.92 -17.80
N GLU A 394 -22.91 -2.61 -17.42
CA GLU A 394 -21.84 -2.20 -18.33
C GLU A 394 -21.55 -3.28 -19.39
N ILE A 395 -21.50 -4.55 -18.97
CA ILE A 395 -21.31 -5.68 -19.89
C ILE A 395 -22.47 -5.81 -20.87
N ILE A 396 -23.73 -5.77 -20.40
CA ILE A 396 -24.90 -5.91 -21.27
C ILE A 396 -25.00 -4.74 -22.26
N ASN A 397 -24.67 -3.52 -21.83
CA ASN A 397 -24.70 -2.33 -22.70
C ASN A 397 -23.64 -2.33 -23.81
N LYS A 398 -22.67 -3.24 -23.77
CA LYS A 398 -21.72 -3.43 -24.88
C LYS A 398 -22.36 -4.16 -26.08
N ILE A 399 -23.56 -4.74 -25.93
CA ILE A 399 -24.29 -5.35 -27.05
C ILE A 399 -24.76 -4.26 -28.03
N LYS A 400 -24.32 -4.36 -29.28
CA LYS A 400 -24.58 -3.36 -30.32
C LYS A 400 -26.03 -3.41 -30.80
N THR A 401 -26.85 -2.50 -30.27
CA THR A 401 -28.29 -2.38 -30.59
C THR A 401 -28.59 -2.21 -32.08
N GLY A 402 -27.68 -1.62 -32.86
CA GLY A 402 -27.82 -1.47 -34.31
C GLY A 402 -27.99 -2.80 -35.05
N SER A 403 -27.22 -3.82 -34.66
CA SER A 403 -27.30 -5.16 -35.27
C SER A 403 -28.57 -5.89 -34.86
N LEU A 404 -29.00 -5.77 -33.60
CA LEU A 404 -30.29 -6.30 -33.12
C LEU A 404 -31.46 -5.67 -33.87
N LYS A 405 -31.39 -4.38 -34.19
CA LYS A 405 -32.41 -3.68 -34.96
C LYS A 405 -32.48 -4.19 -36.41
N LYS A 406 -31.34 -4.44 -37.07
CA LYS A 406 -31.30 -5.03 -38.42
C LYS A 406 -31.99 -6.40 -38.44
N LEU A 407 -31.66 -7.27 -37.47
CA LEU A 407 -32.30 -8.58 -37.32
C LEU A 407 -33.80 -8.45 -37.09
N SER A 408 -34.23 -7.54 -36.22
CA SER A 408 -35.65 -7.30 -35.93
C SER A 408 -36.45 -6.89 -37.17
N ILE A 409 -35.89 -5.99 -37.98
CA ILE A 409 -36.52 -5.56 -39.24
C ILE A 409 -36.62 -6.73 -40.22
N ALA A 410 -35.56 -7.54 -40.33
CA ALA A 410 -35.56 -8.73 -41.20
C ALA A 410 -36.57 -9.79 -40.74
N MET A 411 -36.86 -9.88 -39.43
CA MET A 411 -37.94 -10.70 -38.86
C MET A 411 -39.34 -10.11 -39.04
N GLY A 412 -39.49 -8.94 -39.68
CA GLY A 412 -40.78 -8.30 -39.97
C GLY A 412 -41.26 -7.26 -38.95
N VAL A 413 -40.43 -6.84 -37.99
CA VAL A 413 -40.77 -5.75 -37.07
C VAL A 413 -40.74 -4.41 -37.81
N LYS A 414 -41.82 -3.62 -37.69
CA LYS A 414 -41.91 -2.30 -38.33
C LYS A 414 -40.78 -1.38 -37.82
N ALA A 415 -40.07 -0.74 -38.75
CA ALA A 415 -38.91 0.10 -38.44
C ALA A 415 -39.19 1.26 -37.44
N LYS A 416 -40.45 1.74 -37.36
CA LYS A 416 -40.87 2.78 -36.40
C LYS A 416 -41.10 2.26 -34.97
N GLU A 417 -41.36 0.96 -34.78
CA GLU A 417 -41.62 0.35 -33.47
C GLU A 417 -40.34 -0.18 -32.79
N GLY A 418 -39.32 -0.55 -33.59
CA GLY A 418 -38.05 -1.09 -33.09
C GLY A 418 -37.06 -0.06 -32.49
N ALA A 419 -37.41 1.23 -32.43
CA ALA A 419 -36.53 2.28 -31.90
C ALA A 419 -36.55 2.41 -30.37
N ASN A 420 -37.63 1.98 -29.70
CA ASN A 420 -37.85 2.23 -28.27
C ASN A 420 -37.97 0.96 -27.39
N LYS A 421 -37.73 -0.24 -27.94
CA LYS A 421 -38.01 -1.52 -27.23
C LYS A 421 -36.79 -2.35 -26.81
N PHE A 422 -35.57 -1.89 -27.07
CA PHE A 422 -34.33 -2.63 -26.76
C PHE A 422 -33.55 -2.10 -25.54
N LEU A 423 -34.16 -1.25 -24.72
CA LEU A 423 -33.62 -0.88 -23.41
C LEU A 423 -34.15 -1.88 -22.39
N ILE A 424 -33.32 -2.86 -22.01
CA ILE A 424 -33.49 -3.65 -20.78
C ILE A 424 -32.82 -2.89 -19.66
#